data_AF-A0A923SCX1-F1
#
_entry.id   AF-A0A923SCX1-F1
#
_cell.length_a   1.000
_cell.length_b   1.000
_cell.length_c   1.000
_cell.angle_alpha   90.00
_cell.angle_beta   90.00
_cell.angle_gamma   90.00
#
_symmetry.space_group_name_H-M   'P 1'
#
loop_
_entity.id
_entity.type
_entity.pdbx_description
1 polymer ?
#
loop_
_entity_poly.entity_id
_entity_poly.type
_entity_poly.pdbx_seq_one_letter_code
_entity_poly.pdbx_strand_id
1 'polypeptide(L)'
;MDLSPTQVIVLATPVFFLLIGLEFAWGLWRGKNTYRLNDAINSISLGTLSEISKVLTRLLRVGIYTAVFSWVSVWHNEAFWTSIPGWILALLFYDFCYYWLHRAGHEVAVFWAAHVVHHQSQDYNLSTALRQTSSGALLGWVFYLPMAMAGVPPAVFAVVALIDLLYQFWVHTEHVPKLGWFDRWFVSPSNHRVHHAVNDEYLDRNYGGILVVWDRLFGSFREEDAKCVYGTRAPLESWDPLWSNFEVYWALARDSWHARSWGDKLRVWFKPPGWRPADVAERFPRTPFAMERVTRYHPPMTRAVAWFAAIQFGLLLQGATLFLWRADQMALSQSVVWLVALGAALWAVGAVMQGRLGMLEVLLVEAAALATATAADGMIELHRVFKPLAMVLAIALVASRPGWMRQDRAFDLKLLAALLLCLAGDVFLMLPGPFIPGLVSFLCAHLCYLALFRQGQPWFASRRALAGTLAAAVVMYAILFPHLGPVLQVAVAAYALVIALMAAQAIGRATVLRDPAAMGVAVGAVFFMLSDALLAINRFAQPLPMAQFLVLATYYVAQVLIVRNVRGVGAERWGELRSTQPTSAASAANAANARVTP
;
A
#
# COMPACT_ATOMS: atom_id res chain seq x y z
N MET A 1 -28.00 6.46 -21.50
CA MET A 1 -26.78 6.93 -20.82
C MET A 1 -25.72 5.89 -21.09
N ASP A 2 -24.66 6.26 -21.79
CA ASP A 2 -23.54 5.36 -22.03
C ASP A 2 -22.71 5.29 -20.75
N LEU A 3 -22.64 4.10 -20.15
CA LEU A 3 -21.87 3.86 -18.93
C LEU A 3 -20.38 3.83 -19.26
N SER A 4 -19.58 4.56 -18.49
CA SER A 4 -18.12 4.49 -18.62
C SER A 4 -17.60 3.14 -18.10
N PRO A 5 -16.41 2.66 -18.54
CA PRO A 5 -15.92 1.36 -18.09
C PRO A 5 -15.70 1.29 -16.57
N THR A 6 -15.34 2.38 -15.89
CA THR A 6 -15.26 2.38 -14.41
C THR A 6 -16.62 2.32 -13.74
N GLN A 7 -17.66 2.92 -14.34
CA GLN A 7 -19.04 2.82 -13.83
C GLN A 7 -19.59 1.40 -13.94
N VAL A 8 -19.24 0.67 -15.00
CA VAL A 8 -19.61 -0.76 -15.13
C VAL A 8 -19.02 -1.58 -13.97
N ILE A 9 -17.77 -1.35 -13.60
CA ILE A 9 -17.12 -2.03 -12.45
C ILE A 9 -17.85 -1.70 -11.14
N VAL A 10 -18.20 -0.43 -10.92
CA VAL A 10 -18.98 -0.02 -9.75
C VAL A 10 -20.33 -0.74 -9.68
N LEU A 11 -21.03 -0.88 -10.80
CA LEU A 11 -22.33 -1.55 -10.85
C LEU A 11 -22.23 -3.07 -10.68
N ALA A 12 -21.10 -3.69 -11.04
CA ALA A 12 -20.84 -5.11 -10.81
C ALA A 12 -20.46 -5.42 -9.34
N THR A 13 -19.90 -4.44 -8.62
CA THR A 13 -19.38 -4.59 -7.26
C THR A 13 -20.39 -5.21 -6.27
N PRO A 14 -21.66 -4.78 -6.20
CA PRO A 14 -22.66 -5.38 -5.30
C PRO A 14 -22.89 -6.88 -5.52
N VAL A 15 -22.75 -7.38 -6.76
CA VAL A 15 -22.94 -8.80 -7.07
C VAL A 15 -21.83 -9.64 -6.43
N PHE A 16 -20.57 -9.19 -6.52
CA PHE A 16 -19.46 -9.88 -5.86
C PHE A 16 -19.62 -9.91 -4.34
N PHE A 17 -20.02 -8.80 -3.73
CA PHE A 17 -20.28 -8.74 -2.28
C PHE A 17 -21.46 -9.60 -1.84
N LEU A 18 -22.52 -9.68 -2.64
CA LEU A 18 -23.63 -10.60 -2.38
C LEU A 18 -23.14 -12.06 -2.39
N LEU A 19 -22.36 -12.46 -3.41
CA LEU A 19 -21.84 -13.82 -3.51
C LEU A 19 -20.87 -14.16 -2.36
N ILE A 20 -19.99 -13.23 -1.98
CA ILE A 20 -19.13 -13.37 -0.79
C ILE A 20 -19.97 -13.54 0.48
N GLY A 21 -21.01 -12.71 0.65
CA GLY A 21 -21.93 -12.80 1.80
C GLY A 21 -22.69 -14.12 1.85
N LEU A 22 -23.14 -14.63 0.70
CA LEU A 22 -23.80 -15.92 0.59
C LEU A 22 -22.86 -17.09 0.91
N GLU A 23 -21.62 -17.07 0.39
CA GLU A 23 -20.61 -18.09 0.72
C GLU A 23 -20.29 -18.06 2.22
N PHE A 24 -20.10 -16.88 2.80
CA PHE A 24 -19.85 -16.72 4.23
C PHE A 24 -21.01 -17.28 5.07
N ALA A 25 -22.26 -16.92 4.74
CA ALA A 25 -23.45 -17.43 5.43
C ALA A 25 -23.57 -18.96 5.31
N TRP A 26 -23.29 -19.50 4.13
CA TRP A 26 -23.25 -20.94 3.88
C TRP A 26 -22.18 -21.63 4.73
N GLY A 27 -20.96 -21.08 4.79
CA GLY A 27 -19.87 -21.59 5.61
C GLY A 27 -20.23 -21.63 7.10
N LEU A 28 -20.88 -20.59 7.62
CA LEU A 28 -21.41 -20.57 8.99
C LEU A 28 -22.49 -21.64 9.21
N TRP A 29 -23.46 -21.74 8.30
CA TRP A 29 -24.55 -22.72 8.39
C TRP A 29 -24.03 -24.18 8.36
N ARG A 30 -22.97 -24.44 7.59
CA ARG A 30 -22.33 -25.77 7.49
C ARG A 30 -21.28 -26.04 8.57
N GLY A 31 -21.00 -25.09 9.47
CA GLY A 31 -19.95 -25.20 10.48
C GLY A 31 -18.53 -25.26 9.89
N LYS A 32 -18.33 -24.75 8.67
CA LYS A 32 -17.06 -24.72 7.93
C LYS A 32 -16.76 -23.30 7.47
N ASN A 33 -16.49 -22.38 8.41
CA ASN A 33 -16.15 -21.01 8.06
C ASN A 33 -14.73 -20.92 7.45
N THR A 34 -14.64 -20.45 6.21
CA THR A 34 -13.39 -20.23 5.46
C THR A 34 -12.92 -18.77 5.50
N TYR A 35 -13.69 -17.88 6.15
CA TYR A 35 -13.38 -16.45 6.23
C TYR A 35 -12.76 -16.06 7.56
N ARG A 36 -11.70 -15.25 7.47
CA ARG A 36 -11.17 -14.47 8.57
C ARG A 36 -11.25 -12.99 8.22
N LEU A 37 -11.72 -12.19 9.18
CA LEU A 37 -11.98 -10.77 8.96
C LEU A 37 -10.77 -10.01 8.40
N ASN A 38 -9.59 -10.21 9.00
CA ASN A 38 -8.37 -9.53 8.57
C ASN A 38 -7.91 -9.93 7.17
N ASP A 39 -7.98 -11.22 6.85
CA ASP A 39 -7.63 -11.71 5.51
C ASP A 39 -8.63 -11.21 4.46
N ALA A 40 -9.93 -11.30 4.73
CA ALA A 40 -10.97 -10.80 3.83
C ALA A 40 -10.88 -9.29 3.58
N ILE A 41 -10.70 -8.47 4.63
CA ILE A 41 -10.47 -7.03 4.49
C ILE A 41 -9.22 -6.77 3.67
N ASN A 42 -8.10 -7.47 3.91
CA ASN A 42 -6.87 -7.26 3.16
C ASN A 42 -7.00 -7.70 1.68
N SER A 43 -7.66 -8.82 1.41
CA SER A 43 -7.90 -9.32 0.05
C SER A 43 -8.76 -8.35 -0.76
N ILE A 44 -9.84 -7.83 -0.19
CA ILE A 44 -10.69 -6.82 -0.84
C ILE A 44 -9.97 -5.46 -0.92
N SER A 45 -9.12 -5.11 0.06
CA SER A 45 -8.28 -3.90 0.02
C SER A 45 -7.30 -3.93 -1.15
N LEU A 46 -6.70 -5.09 -1.44
CA LEU A 46 -5.81 -5.28 -2.59
C LEU A 46 -6.57 -5.18 -3.91
N GLY A 47 -7.76 -5.78 -4.01
CA GLY A 47 -8.65 -5.59 -5.15
C GLY A 47 -9.03 -4.13 -5.37
N THR A 48 -9.42 -3.45 -4.30
CA THR A 48 -9.74 -2.02 -4.33
C THR A 48 -8.55 -1.20 -4.81
N LEU A 49 -7.35 -1.44 -4.26
CA LEU A 49 -6.11 -0.79 -4.66
C LEU A 49 -5.76 -1.05 -6.14
N SER A 50 -6.00 -2.28 -6.62
CA SER A 50 -5.83 -2.65 -8.02
C SER A 50 -6.76 -1.85 -8.93
N GLU A 51 -8.07 -1.82 -8.62
CA GLU A 51 -9.07 -1.09 -9.41
C GLU A 51 -8.79 0.42 -9.47
N ILE A 52 -8.48 1.05 -8.33
CA ILE A 52 -8.17 2.49 -8.33
C ILE A 52 -6.85 2.79 -9.05
N SER A 53 -5.89 1.87 -9.03
CA SER A 53 -4.61 2.01 -9.75
C SER A 53 -4.77 1.81 -11.27
N LYS A 54 -5.72 0.97 -11.71
CA LYS A 54 -6.02 0.75 -13.15
C LYS A 54 -6.43 2.03 -13.87
N VAL A 55 -6.98 3.02 -13.16
CA VAL A 55 -7.26 4.36 -13.70
C VAL A 55 -6.00 4.99 -14.29
N LEU A 56 -4.84 4.82 -13.66
CA LEU A 56 -3.56 5.38 -14.13
C LEU A 56 -2.90 4.52 -15.21
N THR A 57 -3.15 3.21 -15.22
CA THR A 57 -2.46 2.27 -16.10
C THR A 57 -3.30 1.82 -17.31
N ARG A 58 -4.53 2.33 -17.50
CA ARG A 58 -5.41 1.93 -18.61
C ARG A 58 -4.73 2.10 -19.98
N LEU A 59 -3.96 3.17 -20.15
CA LEU A 59 -3.20 3.46 -21.37
C LEU A 59 -2.15 2.38 -21.68
N LEU A 60 -1.55 1.76 -20.66
CA LEU A 60 -0.50 0.75 -20.85
C LEU A 60 -1.07 -0.55 -21.44
N ARG A 61 -2.26 -0.99 -21.03
CA ARG A 61 -2.84 -2.23 -21.56
C ARG A 61 -3.66 -1.97 -22.83
N VAL A 62 -4.74 -1.21 -22.69
CA VAL A 62 -5.69 -0.99 -23.81
C VAL A 62 -5.13 -0.02 -24.83
N GLY A 63 -4.41 1.02 -24.40
CA GLY A 63 -3.80 1.97 -25.32
C GLY A 63 -2.73 1.33 -26.20
N ILE A 64 -1.80 0.57 -25.62
CA ILE A 64 -0.77 -0.16 -26.39
C ILE A 64 -1.41 -1.21 -27.28
N TYR A 65 -2.39 -1.97 -26.78
CA TYR A 65 -3.11 -2.96 -27.59
C TYR A 65 -3.75 -2.32 -28.82
N THR A 66 -4.49 -1.22 -28.63
CA THR A 66 -5.14 -0.48 -29.73
C THR A 66 -4.11 0.09 -30.70
N ALA A 67 -2.99 0.63 -30.22
CA ALA A 67 -1.92 1.10 -31.09
C ALA A 67 -1.33 -0.02 -31.94
N VAL A 68 -1.01 -1.18 -31.35
CA VAL A 68 -0.50 -2.34 -32.10
C VAL A 68 -1.53 -2.85 -33.09
N PHE A 69 -2.80 -2.95 -32.69
CA PHE A 69 -3.91 -3.33 -33.57
C PHE A 69 -4.02 -2.39 -34.79
N SER A 70 -3.94 -1.08 -34.58
CA SER A 70 -4.04 -0.10 -35.67
C SER A 70 -2.87 -0.12 -36.64
N TRP A 71 -1.66 -0.46 -36.19
CA TRP A 71 -0.44 -0.34 -37.00
C TRP A 71 0.07 -1.66 -37.59
N VAL A 72 -0.14 -2.78 -36.89
CA VAL A 72 0.54 -4.05 -37.18
C VAL A 72 -0.43 -5.19 -37.49
N SER A 73 -1.73 -5.02 -37.25
CA SER A 73 -2.64 -6.14 -37.42
C SER A 73 -2.77 -6.59 -38.87
N VAL A 74 -2.75 -7.90 -39.06
CA VAL A 74 -2.61 -8.56 -40.36
C VAL A 74 -3.97 -8.84 -41.00
N TRP A 75 -5.04 -8.89 -40.19
CA TRP A 75 -6.37 -9.27 -40.66
C TRP A 75 -7.51 -8.48 -39.98
N HIS A 76 -7.84 -7.31 -40.53
CA HIS A 76 -8.97 -6.48 -40.10
C HIS A 76 -10.30 -6.98 -40.67
N ASN A 77 -10.86 -8.05 -40.10
CA ASN A 77 -12.20 -8.53 -40.45
C ASN A 77 -13.16 -8.41 -39.26
N GLU A 78 -13.70 -7.21 -39.07
CA GLU A 78 -14.62 -6.92 -37.96
C GLU A 78 -15.91 -7.76 -38.02
N ALA A 79 -16.43 -8.01 -39.22
CA ALA A 79 -17.61 -8.85 -39.42
C ALA A 79 -17.38 -10.30 -38.93
N PHE A 80 -16.19 -10.86 -39.19
CA PHE A 80 -15.81 -12.16 -38.65
C PHE A 80 -15.67 -12.12 -37.13
N TRP A 81 -14.90 -11.18 -36.58
CA TRP A 81 -14.62 -11.14 -35.14
C TRP A 81 -15.86 -10.85 -34.28
N THR A 82 -16.88 -10.23 -34.85
CA THR A 82 -18.18 -10.00 -34.20
C THR A 82 -19.21 -11.10 -34.47
N SER A 83 -18.90 -12.08 -35.32
CA SER A 83 -19.70 -13.30 -35.52
C SER A 83 -19.51 -14.30 -34.38
N ILE A 84 -20.43 -15.27 -34.24
CA ILE A 84 -20.34 -16.31 -33.19
C ILE A 84 -19.01 -17.09 -33.25
N PRO A 85 -18.54 -17.58 -34.43
CA PRO A 85 -17.23 -18.22 -34.53
C PRO A 85 -16.07 -17.30 -34.14
N GLY A 86 -16.15 -16.01 -34.49
CA GLY A 86 -15.14 -15.01 -34.12
C GLY A 86 -15.06 -14.79 -32.61
N TRP A 87 -16.20 -14.68 -31.93
CA TRP A 87 -16.26 -14.56 -30.47
C TRP A 87 -15.68 -15.79 -29.76
N ILE A 88 -16.03 -17.00 -30.22
CA ILE A 88 -15.49 -18.25 -29.66
C ILE A 88 -13.97 -18.30 -29.86
N LEU A 89 -13.49 -18.00 -31.07
CA LEU A 89 -12.05 -17.98 -31.35
C LEU A 89 -11.32 -16.94 -30.52
N ALA A 90 -11.89 -15.73 -30.37
CA ALA A 90 -11.30 -14.66 -29.56
C ALA A 90 -11.22 -15.06 -28.08
N LEU A 91 -12.24 -15.73 -27.53
CA LEU A 91 -12.23 -16.21 -26.15
C LEU A 91 -11.19 -17.32 -25.95
N LEU A 92 -11.12 -18.30 -26.85
CA LEU A 92 -10.11 -19.36 -26.81
C LEU A 92 -8.69 -18.80 -26.94
N PHE A 93 -8.50 -17.80 -27.81
CA PHE A 93 -7.21 -17.14 -27.98
C PHE A 93 -6.83 -16.31 -26.74
N TYR A 94 -7.79 -15.62 -26.13
CA TYR A 94 -7.56 -14.91 -24.87
C TYR A 94 -7.15 -15.86 -23.75
N ASP A 95 -7.89 -16.95 -23.54
CA ASP A 95 -7.60 -17.95 -22.50
C ASP A 95 -6.23 -18.63 -22.73
N PHE A 96 -5.85 -18.87 -24.00
CA PHE A 96 -4.50 -19.33 -24.35
C PHE A 96 -3.41 -18.30 -24.01
N CYS A 97 -3.62 -17.02 -24.34
CA CYS A 97 -2.70 -15.93 -23.95
C CYS A 97 -2.61 -15.81 -22.42
N TYR A 98 -3.75 -15.94 -21.72
CA TYR A 98 -3.82 -15.93 -20.27
C TYR A 98 -2.99 -17.07 -19.67
N TYR A 99 -3.11 -18.31 -20.19
CA TYR A 99 -2.32 -19.45 -19.73
C TYR A 99 -0.81 -19.14 -19.71
N TRP A 100 -0.27 -18.53 -20.78
CA TRP A 100 1.15 -18.18 -20.84
C TRP A 100 1.54 -17.03 -19.92
N LEU A 101 0.69 -16.02 -19.79
CA LEU A 101 0.90 -14.94 -18.83
C LEU A 101 0.90 -15.50 -17.40
N HIS A 102 -0.04 -16.38 -17.10
CA HIS A 102 -0.21 -16.96 -15.77
C HIS A 102 0.96 -17.88 -15.43
N ARG A 103 1.35 -18.75 -16.36
CA ARG A 103 2.55 -19.59 -16.24
C ARG A 103 3.82 -18.76 -16.04
N ALA A 104 4.02 -17.70 -16.81
CA ALA A 104 5.14 -16.77 -16.59
C ALA A 104 5.07 -16.11 -15.20
N GLY A 105 3.85 -15.82 -14.72
CA GLY A 105 3.55 -15.40 -13.36
C GLY A 105 4.10 -16.33 -12.28
N HIS A 106 4.30 -17.62 -12.55
CA HIS A 106 4.86 -18.57 -11.58
C HIS A 106 6.30 -18.98 -11.89
N GLU A 107 6.71 -18.96 -13.16
CA GLU A 107 8.04 -19.45 -13.57
C GLU A 107 9.10 -18.33 -13.76
N VAL A 108 8.72 -17.05 -13.69
CA VAL A 108 9.64 -15.92 -13.90
C VAL A 108 9.48 -14.86 -12.79
N ALA A 109 10.58 -14.53 -12.10
CA ALA A 109 10.55 -13.72 -10.88
C ALA A 109 9.86 -12.35 -11.02
N VAL A 110 10.07 -11.60 -12.11
CA VAL A 110 9.42 -10.30 -12.31
C VAL A 110 7.91 -10.40 -12.52
N PHE A 111 7.45 -11.47 -13.16
CA PHE A 111 6.02 -11.75 -13.35
C PHE A 111 5.39 -12.33 -12.08
N TRP A 112 6.15 -13.13 -11.31
CA TRP A 112 5.75 -13.52 -9.95
C TRP A 112 5.58 -12.33 -9.02
N ALA A 113 6.46 -11.35 -9.06
CA ALA A 113 6.26 -10.12 -8.31
C ALA A 113 4.96 -9.40 -8.70
N ALA A 114 4.49 -9.56 -9.94
CA ALA A 114 3.22 -9.05 -10.43
C ALA A 114 2.03 -10.02 -10.25
N HIS A 115 2.20 -11.15 -9.55
CA HIS A 115 1.16 -12.17 -9.43
C HIS A 115 1.00 -12.71 -8.00
N VAL A 116 2.10 -12.81 -7.25
CA VAL A 116 2.20 -13.29 -5.87
C VAL A 116 1.13 -12.74 -4.93
N VAL A 117 0.70 -11.48 -5.12
CA VAL A 117 -0.36 -10.85 -4.35
C VAL A 117 -1.60 -11.75 -4.29
N HIS A 118 -1.97 -12.36 -5.42
CA HIS A 118 -3.09 -13.27 -5.53
C HIS A 118 -2.96 -14.54 -4.67
N HIS A 119 -1.73 -15.05 -4.53
CA HIS A 119 -1.41 -16.26 -3.77
C HIS A 119 -1.10 -16.01 -2.29
N GLN A 120 -0.93 -14.77 -1.86
CA GLN A 120 -0.51 -14.45 -0.48
C GLN A 120 -1.56 -14.80 0.60
N SER A 121 -2.84 -14.93 0.25
CA SER A 121 -3.88 -15.28 1.23
C SER A 121 -3.69 -16.71 1.74
N GLN A 122 -3.86 -16.89 3.04
CA GLN A 122 -3.74 -18.19 3.72
C GLN A 122 -5.10 -18.83 4.00
N ASP A 123 -6.17 -18.20 3.53
CA ASP A 123 -7.55 -18.63 3.58
C ASP A 123 -8.09 -18.62 2.14
N TYR A 124 -8.91 -19.60 1.75
CA TYR A 124 -9.33 -19.73 0.34
C TYR A 124 -10.85 -19.66 0.21
N ASN A 125 -11.32 -18.54 -0.36
CA ASN A 125 -12.74 -18.20 -0.48
C ASN A 125 -12.93 -17.11 -1.55
N LEU A 126 -14.17 -16.68 -1.80
CA LEU A 126 -14.47 -15.72 -2.88
C LEU A 126 -13.81 -14.34 -2.69
N SER A 127 -13.44 -13.95 -1.48
CA SER A 127 -12.65 -12.72 -1.29
C SER A 127 -11.22 -12.84 -1.83
N THR A 128 -10.66 -14.05 -1.88
CA THR A 128 -9.34 -14.34 -2.48
C THR A 128 -9.34 -14.03 -3.97
N ALA A 129 -10.47 -14.22 -4.68
CA ALA A 129 -10.60 -13.83 -6.09
C ALA A 129 -10.36 -12.32 -6.29
N LEU A 130 -10.77 -11.49 -5.33
CA LEU A 130 -10.59 -10.04 -5.36
C LEU A 130 -9.18 -9.61 -4.95
N ARG A 131 -8.34 -10.52 -4.45
CA ARG A 131 -6.95 -10.22 -4.06
C ARG A 131 -6.07 -10.04 -5.31
N GLN A 132 -6.16 -8.87 -5.93
CA GLN A 132 -5.48 -8.57 -7.20
C GLN A 132 -4.27 -7.66 -7.00
N THR A 133 -3.24 -7.85 -7.83
CA THR A 133 -2.06 -6.97 -7.87
C THR A 133 -2.38 -5.63 -8.54
N SER A 134 -1.61 -4.58 -8.20
CA SER A 134 -1.62 -3.30 -8.90
C SER A 134 -0.55 -3.20 -10.01
N SER A 135 0.41 -4.13 -10.09
CA SER A 135 1.55 -4.04 -11.03
C SER A 135 1.39 -4.86 -12.32
N GLY A 136 0.35 -5.67 -12.44
CA GLY A 136 0.12 -6.56 -13.61
C GLY A 136 -0.01 -5.83 -14.96
N ALA A 137 -0.33 -4.53 -14.95
CA ALA A 137 -0.40 -3.71 -16.16
C ALA A 137 0.97 -3.31 -16.73
N LEU A 138 2.07 -3.45 -15.97
CA LEU A 138 3.40 -3.00 -16.40
C LEU A 138 3.98 -3.87 -17.53
N LEU A 139 3.84 -5.19 -17.43
CA LEU A 139 4.43 -6.15 -18.38
C LEU A 139 3.42 -7.14 -18.97
N GLY A 140 2.26 -7.34 -18.35
CA GLY A 140 1.31 -8.38 -18.78
C GLY A 140 0.69 -8.15 -20.15
N TRP A 141 0.69 -6.90 -20.66
CA TRP A 141 0.15 -6.55 -21.98
C TRP A 141 0.89 -7.23 -23.14
N VAL A 142 2.17 -7.60 -22.95
CA VAL A 142 3.00 -8.24 -23.98
C VAL A 142 2.39 -9.57 -24.45
N PHE A 143 1.79 -10.33 -23.54
CA PHE A 143 1.19 -11.64 -23.84
C PHE A 143 -0.08 -11.55 -24.70
N TYR A 144 -0.72 -10.38 -24.76
CA TYR A 144 -1.94 -10.16 -25.53
C TYR A 144 -1.68 -9.48 -26.89
N LEU A 145 -0.45 -9.02 -27.15
CA LEU A 145 -0.09 -8.47 -28.47
C LEU A 145 -0.34 -9.43 -29.64
N PRO A 146 -0.15 -10.77 -29.52
CA PRO A 146 -0.51 -11.69 -30.59
C PRO A 146 -1.97 -11.56 -31.05
N MET A 147 -2.91 -11.29 -30.13
CA MET A 147 -4.31 -11.06 -30.50
C MET A 147 -4.50 -9.76 -31.30
N ALA A 148 -3.81 -8.69 -30.88
CA ALA A 148 -3.81 -7.43 -31.62
C ALA A 148 -3.25 -7.63 -33.03
N MET A 149 -2.11 -8.31 -33.17
CA MET A 149 -1.48 -8.61 -34.47
C MET A 149 -2.36 -9.51 -35.36
N ALA A 150 -3.09 -10.46 -34.77
CA ALA A 150 -4.05 -11.29 -35.51
C ALA A 150 -5.31 -10.54 -35.97
N GLY A 151 -5.53 -9.30 -35.49
CA GLY A 151 -6.64 -8.46 -35.88
C GLY A 151 -7.89 -8.59 -35.01
N VAL A 152 -7.78 -9.09 -33.77
CA VAL A 152 -8.91 -9.08 -32.83
C VAL A 152 -9.23 -7.65 -32.40
N PRO A 153 -10.44 -7.12 -32.70
CA PRO A 153 -10.79 -5.73 -32.40
C PRO A 153 -10.68 -5.42 -30.89
N PRO A 154 -10.25 -4.21 -30.49
CA PRO A 154 -10.10 -3.83 -29.08
C PRO A 154 -11.37 -4.02 -28.24
N ALA A 155 -12.56 -3.79 -28.83
CA ALA A 155 -13.84 -4.02 -28.15
C ALA A 155 -14.08 -5.51 -27.86
N VAL A 156 -13.82 -6.39 -28.85
CA VAL A 156 -13.90 -7.84 -28.69
C VAL A 156 -12.91 -8.31 -27.62
N PHE A 157 -11.66 -7.84 -27.69
CA PHE A 157 -10.62 -8.11 -26.69
C PHE A 157 -11.05 -7.73 -25.27
N ALA A 158 -11.62 -6.53 -25.07
CA ALA A 158 -12.07 -6.08 -23.77
C ALA A 158 -13.22 -6.94 -23.20
N VAL A 159 -14.15 -7.37 -24.06
CA VAL A 159 -15.27 -8.22 -23.65
C VAL A 159 -14.81 -9.63 -23.30
N VAL A 160 -13.97 -10.28 -24.12
CA VAL A 160 -13.47 -11.63 -23.78
C VAL A 160 -12.57 -11.62 -22.54
N ALA A 161 -11.80 -10.54 -22.34
CA ALA A 161 -11.04 -10.33 -21.10
C ALA A 161 -11.94 -10.25 -19.87
N LEU A 162 -13.10 -9.60 -19.99
CA LEU A 162 -14.09 -9.51 -18.91
C LEU A 162 -14.76 -10.87 -18.65
N ILE A 163 -15.11 -11.62 -19.70
CA ILE A 163 -15.69 -12.96 -19.57
C ILE A 163 -14.72 -13.89 -18.82
N ASP A 164 -13.45 -13.88 -19.20
CA ASP A 164 -12.39 -14.66 -18.55
C ASP A 164 -12.23 -14.26 -17.07
N LEU A 165 -12.12 -12.96 -16.78
CA LEU A 165 -12.04 -12.46 -15.41
C LEU A 165 -13.24 -12.88 -14.55
N LEU A 166 -14.46 -12.80 -15.10
CA LEU A 166 -15.69 -13.19 -14.38
C LEU A 166 -15.75 -14.70 -14.15
N TYR A 167 -15.30 -15.51 -15.10
CA TYR A 167 -15.18 -16.95 -14.93
C TYR A 167 -14.23 -17.29 -13.77
N GLN A 168 -13.09 -16.60 -13.70
CA GLN A 168 -12.11 -16.85 -12.65
C GLN A 168 -12.58 -16.46 -11.24
N PHE A 169 -13.70 -15.74 -11.08
CA PHE A 169 -14.21 -15.40 -9.75
C PHE A 169 -14.71 -16.62 -8.97
N TRP A 170 -15.63 -17.40 -9.55
CA TRP A 170 -16.37 -18.44 -8.81
C TRP A 170 -15.52 -19.67 -8.43
N VAL A 171 -14.37 -19.85 -9.08
CA VAL A 171 -13.45 -20.97 -8.80
C VAL A 171 -12.73 -20.83 -7.44
N HIS A 172 -12.79 -19.66 -6.80
CA HIS A 172 -12.16 -19.40 -5.51
C HIS A 172 -13.02 -19.84 -4.33
N THR A 173 -13.16 -21.14 -4.11
CA THR A 173 -13.93 -21.65 -2.97
C THR A 173 -13.46 -23.02 -2.50
N GLU A 174 -13.51 -23.27 -1.19
CA GLU A 174 -13.37 -24.61 -0.61
C GLU A 174 -14.71 -25.38 -0.50
N HIS A 175 -15.84 -24.72 -0.77
CA HIS A 175 -17.16 -25.31 -0.55
C HIS A 175 -17.65 -26.21 -1.69
N VAL A 176 -17.06 -26.09 -2.87
CA VAL A 176 -17.41 -26.89 -4.04
C VAL A 176 -16.39 -28.03 -4.17
N PRO A 177 -16.83 -29.30 -4.07
CA PRO A 177 -15.94 -30.46 -4.23
C PRO A 177 -15.49 -30.61 -5.70
N LYS A 178 -14.71 -31.66 -5.99
CA LYS A 178 -14.43 -32.08 -7.38
C LYS A 178 -15.74 -32.27 -8.15
N LEU A 179 -15.81 -31.79 -9.39
CA LEU A 179 -16.99 -31.87 -10.26
C LEU A 179 -16.85 -32.96 -11.33
N GLY A 180 -15.79 -33.77 -11.27
CA GLY A 180 -15.63 -34.98 -12.07
C GLY A 180 -15.30 -34.66 -13.53
N TRP A 181 -16.30 -34.72 -14.42
CA TRP A 181 -16.08 -34.48 -15.86
C TRP A 181 -15.69 -33.02 -16.13
N PHE A 182 -16.20 -32.08 -15.34
CA PHE A 182 -15.96 -30.65 -15.53
C PHE A 182 -14.47 -30.32 -15.29
N ASP A 183 -13.88 -30.83 -14.21
CA ASP A 183 -12.46 -30.68 -13.82
C ASP A 183 -11.48 -31.19 -14.91
N ARG A 184 -11.97 -31.95 -15.90
CA ARG A 184 -11.17 -32.46 -17.00
C ARG A 184 -11.00 -31.46 -18.14
N TRP A 185 -11.98 -30.59 -18.34
CA TRP A 185 -12.05 -29.67 -19.48
C TRP A 185 -11.96 -28.20 -19.07
N PHE A 186 -12.58 -27.88 -17.95
CA PHE A 186 -12.74 -26.52 -17.44
C PHE A 186 -12.05 -26.38 -16.08
N VAL A 187 -11.55 -25.19 -15.80
CA VAL A 187 -10.95 -24.86 -14.51
C VAL A 187 -12.06 -24.82 -13.47
N SER A 188 -12.09 -25.83 -12.62
CA SER A 188 -13.02 -25.92 -11.50
C SER A 188 -12.40 -25.38 -10.21
N PRO A 189 -13.20 -25.22 -9.14
CA PRO A 189 -12.66 -24.94 -7.82
C PRO A 189 -11.61 -25.94 -7.34
N SER A 190 -11.71 -27.23 -7.72
CA SER A 190 -10.69 -28.23 -7.35
C SER A 190 -9.35 -27.96 -8.04
N ASN A 191 -9.39 -27.63 -9.34
CA ASN A 191 -8.20 -27.32 -10.11
C ASN A 191 -7.51 -26.06 -9.59
N HIS A 192 -8.31 -25.04 -9.24
CA HIS A 192 -7.80 -23.75 -8.77
C HIS A 192 -7.32 -23.81 -7.31
N ARG A 193 -7.90 -24.66 -6.45
CA ARG A 193 -7.33 -24.93 -5.12
C ARG A 193 -5.93 -25.52 -5.19
N VAL A 194 -5.70 -26.48 -6.09
CA VAL A 194 -4.36 -27.04 -6.35
C VAL A 194 -3.41 -25.94 -6.78
N HIS A 195 -3.84 -25.09 -7.71
CA HIS A 195 -3.04 -23.97 -8.19
C HIS A 195 -2.60 -23.02 -7.06
N HIS A 196 -3.48 -22.73 -6.10
CA HIS A 196 -3.18 -21.86 -4.97
C HIS A 196 -2.42 -22.52 -3.82
N ALA A 197 -2.18 -23.82 -3.89
CA ALA A 197 -1.58 -24.56 -2.80
C ALA A 197 -0.05 -24.47 -2.79
N VAL A 198 0.54 -24.46 -1.59
CA VAL A 198 2.00 -24.47 -1.40
C VAL A 198 2.57 -25.88 -1.21
N ASN A 199 1.74 -26.92 -1.24
CA ASN A 199 2.16 -28.33 -1.17
C ASN A 199 3.20 -28.63 -2.27
N ASP A 200 4.23 -29.44 -1.97
CA ASP A 200 5.29 -29.76 -2.93
C ASP A 200 4.79 -30.35 -4.24
N GLU A 201 3.75 -31.18 -4.19
CA GLU A 201 3.14 -31.81 -5.37
C GLU A 201 2.27 -30.86 -6.21
N TYR A 202 1.92 -29.68 -5.68
CA TYR A 202 1.01 -28.71 -6.31
C TYR A 202 1.71 -27.45 -6.82
N LEU A 203 3.00 -27.28 -6.51
CA LEU A 203 3.77 -26.19 -7.06
C LEU A 203 3.80 -26.20 -8.58
N ASP A 204 3.62 -25.01 -9.16
CA ASP A 204 3.78 -24.79 -10.59
C ASP A 204 2.84 -25.70 -11.43
N ARG A 205 1.57 -25.74 -11.01
CA ARG A 205 0.49 -26.53 -11.63
C ARG A 205 -0.76 -25.69 -11.91
N ASN A 206 -1.55 -26.16 -12.87
CA ASN A 206 -2.90 -25.68 -13.20
C ASN A 206 -3.00 -24.16 -13.46
N TYR A 207 -2.36 -23.67 -14.52
CA TYR A 207 -2.34 -22.26 -14.92
C TYR A 207 -3.52 -21.81 -15.80
N GLY A 208 -4.40 -22.70 -16.25
CA GLY A 208 -5.55 -22.33 -17.08
C GLY A 208 -6.44 -21.26 -16.42
N GLY A 209 -7.09 -20.41 -17.22
CA GLY A 209 -8.07 -19.44 -16.75
C GLY A 209 -9.48 -20.03 -16.75
N ILE A 210 -9.97 -20.36 -17.95
CA ILE A 210 -11.24 -21.05 -18.19
C ILE A 210 -11.01 -22.54 -18.47
N LEU A 211 -10.03 -22.88 -19.31
CA LEU A 211 -9.81 -24.25 -19.78
C LEU A 211 -8.58 -24.90 -19.15
N VAL A 212 -8.77 -26.13 -18.67
CA VAL A 212 -7.67 -27.01 -18.20
C VAL A 212 -6.91 -27.64 -19.38
N VAL A 213 -7.43 -27.49 -20.60
CA VAL A 213 -6.84 -28.10 -21.81
C VAL A 213 -5.37 -27.67 -22.01
N TRP A 214 -5.05 -26.41 -21.74
CA TRP A 214 -3.67 -25.90 -21.85
C TRP A 214 -2.73 -26.57 -20.87
N ASP A 215 -3.17 -26.77 -19.62
CA ASP A 215 -2.38 -27.48 -18.60
C ASP A 215 -2.07 -28.92 -19.01
N ARG A 216 -3.00 -29.59 -19.68
CA ARG A 216 -2.80 -30.95 -20.19
C ARG A 216 -1.84 -30.96 -21.37
N LEU A 217 -2.01 -30.06 -22.33
CA LEU A 217 -1.17 -29.95 -23.51
C LEU A 217 0.28 -29.60 -23.17
N PHE A 218 0.49 -28.74 -22.18
CA PHE A 218 1.81 -28.24 -21.79
C PHE A 218 2.34 -28.84 -20.48
N GLY A 219 1.72 -29.92 -19.98
CA GLY A 219 2.26 -30.77 -18.91
C GLY A 219 2.27 -30.14 -17.51
N SER A 220 1.35 -29.22 -17.21
CA SER A 220 1.20 -28.56 -15.89
C SER A 220 -0.04 -29.02 -15.11
N PHE A 221 -0.84 -29.92 -15.66
CA PHE A 221 -2.04 -30.42 -14.99
C PHE A 221 -1.71 -31.29 -13.75
N ARG A 222 -2.40 -31.02 -12.63
CA ARG A 222 -2.36 -31.84 -11.42
C ARG A 222 -3.74 -31.90 -10.76
N GLU A 223 -4.13 -33.10 -10.33
CA GLU A 223 -5.41 -33.32 -9.63
C GLU A 223 -5.29 -33.06 -8.12
N GLU A 224 -6.41 -32.66 -7.49
CA GLU A 224 -6.50 -32.39 -6.05
C GLU A 224 -6.64 -33.70 -5.25
N ASP A 225 -5.53 -34.33 -4.86
CA ASP A 225 -5.55 -35.63 -4.17
C ASP A 225 -5.31 -35.56 -2.66
N ALA A 226 -4.67 -34.48 -2.20
CA ALA A 226 -4.29 -34.18 -0.84
C ALA A 226 -4.88 -32.84 -0.42
N LYS A 227 -4.96 -32.61 0.88
CA LYS A 227 -5.49 -31.35 1.42
C LYS A 227 -4.56 -30.18 1.05
N CYS A 228 -5.11 -29.18 0.38
CA CYS A 228 -4.40 -27.95 0.04
C CYS A 228 -4.05 -27.12 1.29
N VAL A 229 -2.82 -26.59 1.29
CA VAL A 229 -2.33 -25.58 2.23
C VAL A 229 -2.06 -24.31 1.44
N TYR A 230 -2.60 -23.17 1.86
CA TYR A 230 -2.56 -21.91 1.10
C TYR A 230 -1.53 -20.91 1.64
N GLY A 231 -1.21 -19.90 0.82
CA GLY A 231 -0.26 -18.83 1.09
C GLY A 231 0.92 -18.85 0.13
N THR A 232 2.06 -18.35 0.58
CA THR A 232 3.32 -18.34 -0.19
C THR A 232 4.44 -19.04 0.57
N ARG A 233 5.39 -19.63 -0.14
CA ARG A 233 6.57 -20.30 0.48
C ARG A 233 7.52 -19.33 1.19
N ALA A 234 7.45 -18.05 0.85
CA ALA A 234 7.96 -16.95 1.65
C ALA A 234 6.75 -16.14 2.14
N PRO A 235 6.22 -16.42 3.35
CA PRO A 235 5.01 -15.75 3.84
C PRO A 235 5.20 -14.24 3.96
N LEU A 236 4.16 -13.48 3.58
CA LEU A 236 4.17 -12.01 3.64
C LEU A 236 4.24 -11.46 5.08
N GLU A 237 3.54 -12.12 6.01
CA GLU A 237 3.41 -11.72 7.42
C GLU A 237 3.01 -10.25 7.63
N SER A 238 2.06 -9.76 6.82
CA SER A 238 1.59 -8.37 6.88
C SER A 238 0.18 -8.21 6.32
N TRP A 239 -0.59 -7.29 6.90
CA TRP A 239 -1.87 -6.82 6.34
C TRP A 239 -1.75 -5.49 5.58
N ASP A 240 -0.54 -5.06 5.27
CA ASP A 240 -0.26 -3.82 4.54
C ASP A 240 -0.41 -4.05 3.02
N PRO A 241 -1.46 -3.51 2.36
CA PRO A 241 -1.72 -3.74 0.94
C PRO A 241 -0.69 -3.08 0.02
N LEU A 242 -0.01 -2.02 0.48
CA LEU A 242 1.08 -1.40 -0.28
C LEU A 242 2.30 -2.32 -0.24
N TRP A 243 2.70 -2.76 0.95
CA TRP A 243 3.83 -3.68 1.11
C TRP A 243 3.62 -5.01 0.37
N SER A 244 2.40 -5.56 0.37
CA SER A 244 2.04 -6.76 -0.41
C SER A 244 2.44 -6.67 -1.88
N ASN A 245 2.30 -5.48 -2.50
CA ASN A 245 2.67 -5.25 -3.90
C ASN A 245 4.16 -4.99 -4.10
N PHE A 246 4.90 -4.54 -3.07
CA PHE A 246 6.29 -4.09 -3.20
C PHE A 246 7.33 -5.10 -2.72
N GLU A 247 6.99 -5.99 -1.79
CA GLU A 247 7.98 -6.81 -1.07
C GLU A 247 8.83 -7.71 -1.98
N VAL A 248 8.21 -8.36 -2.98
CA VAL A 248 8.95 -9.22 -3.91
C VAL A 248 9.86 -8.39 -4.80
N TYR A 249 9.37 -7.26 -5.34
CA TYR A 249 10.21 -6.34 -6.11
C TYR A 249 11.39 -5.82 -5.29
N TRP A 250 11.17 -5.50 -4.02
CA TRP A 250 12.23 -5.08 -3.11
C TRP A 250 13.25 -6.20 -2.87
N ALA A 251 12.81 -7.44 -2.66
CA ALA A 251 13.69 -8.58 -2.51
C ALA A 251 14.55 -8.82 -3.76
N LEU A 252 13.96 -8.72 -4.95
CA LEU A 252 14.69 -8.81 -6.23
C LEU A 252 15.69 -7.67 -6.41
N ALA A 253 15.28 -6.42 -6.12
CA ALA A 253 16.15 -5.26 -6.19
C ALA A 253 17.34 -5.38 -5.22
N ARG A 254 17.11 -5.88 -4.01
CA ARG A 254 18.16 -6.11 -3.01
C ARG A 254 19.15 -7.19 -3.46
N ASP A 255 18.66 -8.32 -3.97
CA ASP A 255 19.53 -9.38 -4.49
C ASP A 255 20.33 -8.91 -5.71
N SER A 256 19.68 -8.16 -6.62
CA SER A 256 20.32 -7.51 -7.75
C SER A 256 21.39 -6.49 -7.32
N TRP A 257 21.13 -5.66 -6.31
CA TRP A 257 22.09 -4.70 -5.78
C TRP A 257 23.31 -5.38 -5.19
N HIS A 258 23.13 -6.45 -4.40
CA HIS A 258 24.22 -7.14 -3.74
C HIS A 258 25.03 -8.07 -4.64
N ALA A 259 24.48 -8.55 -5.75
CA ALA A 259 25.19 -9.41 -6.69
C ALA A 259 26.46 -8.74 -7.22
N ARG A 260 27.58 -9.47 -7.22
CA ARG A 260 28.86 -8.97 -7.73
C ARG A 260 28.91 -8.89 -9.27
N SER A 261 28.28 -9.85 -9.95
CA SER A 261 28.25 -9.92 -11.41
C SER A 261 27.09 -9.10 -11.99
N TRP A 262 27.38 -8.23 -12.97
CA TRP A 262 26.35 -7.49 -13.72
C TRP A 262 25.33 -8.40 -14.41
N GLY A 263 25.77 -9.58 -14.89
CA GLY A 263 24.86 -10.56 -15.48
C GLY A 263 23.86 -11.09 -14.45
N ASP A 264 24.31 -11.34 -13.22
CA ASP A 264 23.43 -11.80 -12.15
C ASP A 264 22.50 -10.70 -11.63
N LYS A 265 22.94 -9.42 -11.67
CA LYS A 265 22.05 -8.28 -11.40
C LYS A 265 20.81 -8.30 -12.31
N LEU A 266 20.95 -8.72 -13.56
CA LEU A 266 19.84 -8.86 -14.50
C LEU A 266 19.10 -10.19 -14.35
N ARG A 267 19.82 -11.31 -14.21
CA ARG A 267 19.21 -12.65 -14.10
C ARG A 267 18.25 -12.80 -12.93
N VAL A 268 18.47 -12.08 -11.82
CA VAL A 268 17.57 -12.09 -10.65
C VAL A 268 16.11 -11.82 -11.06
N TRP A 269 15.89 -10.97 -12.07
CA TRP A 269 14.54 -10.58 -12.51
C TRP A 269 13.86 -11.61 -13.41
N PHE A 270 14.64 -12.45 -14.12
CA PHE A 270 14.13 -13.33 -15.17
C PHE A 270 14.30 -14.82 -14.87
N LYS A 271 15.07 -15.19 -13.84
CA LYS A 271 15.16 -16.56 -13.36
C LYS A 271 13.89 -16.94 -12.57
N PRO A 272 13.67 -18.24 -12.33
CA PRO A 272 12.53 -18.70 -11.54
C PRO A 272 12.46 -18.07 -10.15
N PRO A 273 11.25 -17.85 -9.60
CA PRO A 273 11.09 -17.36 -8.23
C PRO A 273 11.89 -18.20 -7.24
N GLY A 274 12.61 -17.51 -6.33
CA GLY A 274 13.49 -18.17 -5.37
C GLY A 274 14.94 -18.39 -5.83
N TRP A 275 15.24 -18.28 -7.14
CA TRP A 275 16.64 -18.26 -7.60
C TRP A 275 17.37 -17.03 -7.06
N ARG A 276 18.61 -17.22 -6.60
CA ARG A 276 19.49 -16.14 -6.13
C ARG A 276 20.92 -16.37 -6.63
N PRO A 277 21.70 -15.29 -6.89
CA PRO A 277 23.11 -15.40 -7.23
C PRO A 277 23.87 -16.11 -6.11
N ALA A 278 24.81 -16.99 -6.44
CA ALA A 278 25.51 -17.81 -5.44
C ALA A 278 26.22 -16.96 -4.37
N ASP A 279 26.87 -15.87 -4.79
CA ASP A 279 27.57 -14.94 -3.89
C ASP A 279 26.63 -14.18 -2.95
N VAL A 280 25.37 -13.98 -3.36
CA VAL A 280 24.34 -13.34 -2.56
C VAL A 280 23.70 -14.36 -1.62
N ALA A 281 23.44 -15.57 -2.09
CA ALA A 281 22.91 -16.66 -1.28
C ALA A 281 23.86 -17.05 -0.14
N GLU A 282 25.16 -17.06 -0.40
CA GLU A 282 26.21 -17.34 0.60
C GLU A 282 26.31 -16.23 1.67
N ARG A 283 26.35 -14.96 1.24
CA ARG A 283 26.50 -13.81 2.16
C ARG A 283 25.22 -13.45 2.91
N PHE A 284 24.07 -13.77 2.34
CA PHE A 284 22.74 -13.44 2.89
C PHE A 284 21.81 -14.66 2.82
N PRO A 285 22.07 -15.74 3.57
CA PRO A 285 21.27 -16.97 3.49
C PRO A 285 19.81 -16.72 3.90
N ARG A 286 18.89 -17.48 3.30
CA ARG A 286 17.45 -17.51 3.67
C ARG A 286 17.10 -18.88 4.23
N THR A 287 16.17 -18.91 5.18
CA THR A 287 15.64 -20.16 5.73
C THR A 287 14.85 -20.89 4.63
N PRO A 288 15.16 -22.17 4.36
CA PRO A 288 14.37 -22.98 3.44
C PRO A 288 12.91 -23.10 3.92
N PHE A 289 11.99 -23.17 2.97
CA PHE A 289 10.59 -23.48 3.25
C PHE A 289 10.46 -24.88 3.85
N ALA A 290 9.61 -25.04 4.86
CA ALA A 290 9.31 -26.32 5.49
C ALA A 290 7.80 -26.40 5.75
N MET A 291 7.16 -27.47 5.27
CA MET A 291 5.71 -27.56 5.25
C MET A 291 5.12 -27.64 6.67
N GLU A 292 5.86 -28.26 7.59
CA GLU A 292 5.49 -28.47 8.98
C GLU A 292 5.49 -27.16 9.79
N ARG A 293 6.13 -26.11 9.27
CA ARG A 293 6.23 -24.80 9.94
C ARG A 293 5.22 -23.78 9.43
N VAL A 294 4.37 -24.15 8.47
CA VAL A 294 3.39 -23.21 7.93
C VAL A 294 2.31 -22.91 8.95
N THR A 295 2.32 -21.67 9.43
CA THR A 295 1.32 -21.12 10.33
C THR A 295 0.62 -19.94 9.67
N ARG A 296 -0.68 -19.80 9.92
CA ARG A 296 -1.42 -18.63 9.48
C ARG A 296 -0.97 -17.39 10.27
N TYR A 297 -0.64 -16.32 9.57
CA TYR A 297 -0.41 -15.01 10.15
C TYR A 297 -1.73 -14.50 10.71
N HIS A 298 -1.82 -14.41 12.04
CA HIS A 298 -3.03 -13.99 12.75
C HIS A 298 -2.65 -13.19 14.00
N PRO A 299 -2.17 -11.94 13.83
CA PRO A 299 -1.92 -11.07 14.97
C PRO A 299 -3.22 -10.85 15.77
N PRO A 300 -3.14 -10.78 17.11
CA PRO A 300 -4.33 -10.65 17.96
C PRO A 300 -5.02 -9.31 17.72
N MET A 301 -6.34 -9.35 17.55
CA MET A 301 -7.20 -8.16 17.45
C MET A 301 -8.25 -8.19 18.55
N THR A 302 -8.42 -7.07 19.28
CA THR A 302 -9.55 -6.91 20.18
C THR A 302 -10.84 -6.77 19.38
N ARG A 303 -11.99 -7.07 19.99
CA ARG A 303 -13.30 -6.86 19.34
C ARG A 303 -13.52 -5.41 18.91
N ALA A 304 -13.02 -4.44 19.68
CA ALA A 304 -13.09 -3.02 19.34
C ALA A 304 -12.30 -2.71 18.06
N VAL A 305 -11.07 -3.22 17.93
CA VAL A 305 -10.24 -3.05 16.72
C VAL A 305 -10.89 -3.72 15.52
N ALA A 306 -11.46 -4.92 15.69
CA ALA A 306 -12.15 -5.63 14.61
C ALA A 306 -13.35 -4.82 14.06
N TRP A 307 -14.21 -4.31 14.95
CA TRP A 307 -15.34 -3.46 14.53
C TRP A 307 -14.89 -2.13 13.93
N PHE A 308 -13.89 -1.49 14.54
CA PHE A 308 -13.32 -0.26 14.01
C PHE A 308 -12.78 -0.46 12.59
N ALA A 309 -11.97 -1.49 12.36
CA ALA A 309 -11.41 -1.79 11.05
C ALA A 309 -12.50 -2.11 10.02
N ALA A 310 -13.54 -2.85 10.38
CA ALA A 310 -14.66 -3.16 9.49
C ALA A 310 -15.46 -1.90 9.10
N ILE A 311 -15.72 -1.00 10.04
CA ILE A 311 -16.42 0.27 9.78
C ILE A 311 -15.57 1.18 8.88
N GLN A 312 -14.30 1.38 9.23
CA GLN A 312 -13.41 2.21 8.40
C GLN A 312 -13.27 1.62 7.00
N PHE A 313 -13.09 0.31 6.88
CA PHE A 313 -13.01 -0.34 5.59
C PHE A 313 -14.29 -0.16 4.75
N GLY A 314 -15.47 -0.25 5.36
CA GLY A 314 -16.75 0.04 4.67
C GLY A 314 -16.84 1.47 4.14
N LEU A 315 -16.39 2.46 4.93
CA LEU A 315 -16.30 3.85 4.49
C LEU A 315 -15.29 4.03 3.35
N LEU A 316 -14.16 3.33 3.40
CA LEU A 316 -13.15 3.36 2.33
C LEU A 316 -13.64 2.72 1.04
N LEU A 317 -14.40 1.63 1.11
CA LEU A 317 -15.04 1.05 -0.06
C LEU A 317 -16.00 2.05 -0.72
N GLN A 318 -16.82 2.76 0.08
CA GLN A 318 -17.68 3.81 -0.44
C GLN A 318 -16.87 4.95 -1.09
N GLY A 319 -15.77 5.38 -0.45
CA GLY A 319 -14.86 6.37 -1.01
C GLY A 319 -14.24 5.93 -2.35
N ALA A 320 -13.78 4.69 -2.44
CA ALA A 320 -13.24 4.11 -3.67
C ALA A 320 -14.31 4.00 -4.77
N THR A 321 -15.54 3.61 -4.43
CA THR A 321 -16.68 3.60 -5.36
C THR A 321 -16.98 4.99 -5.92
N LEU A 322 -17.04 6.01 -5.06
CA LEU A 322 -17.27 7.41 -5.47
C LEU A 322 -16.13 7.97 -6.34
N PHE A 323 -14.89 7.54 -6.07
CA PHE A 323 -13.74 7.85 -6.91
C PHE A 323 -13.87 7.20 -8.28
N LEU A 324 -14.06 5.87 -8.34
CA LEU A 324 -14.18 5.14 -9.60
C LEU A 324 -15.35 5.64 -10.46
N TRP A 325 -16.46 6.03 -9.85
CA TRP A 325 -17.61 6.61 -10.55
C TRP A 325 -17.28 7.88 -11.34
N ARG A 326 -16.32 8.67 -10.86
CA ARG A 326 -15.89 9.94 -11.45
C ARG A 326 -14.56 9.86 -12.20
N ALA A 327 -13.81 8.77 -12.03
CA ALA A 327 -12.43 8.64 -12.47
C ALA A 327 -12.22 8.90 -13.97
N ASP A 328 -13.14 8.46 -14.84
CA ASP A 328 -13.05 8.68 -16.29
C ASP A 328 -13.23 10.17 -16.70
N GLN A 329 -13.73 11.02 -15.80
CA GLN A 329 -13.94 12.46 -16.02
C GLN A 329 -12.90 13.34 -15.31
N MET A 330 -12.06 12.74 -14.46
CA MET A 330 -11.10 13.46 -13.65
C MET A 330 -9.78 13.70 -14.41
N ALA A 331 -9.14 14.84 -14.13
CA ALA A 331 -7.79 15.06 -14.59
C ALA A 331 -6.83 14.06 -13.92
N LEU A 332 -5.74 13.69 -14.61
CA LEU A 332 -4.76 12.72 -14.11
C LEU A 332 -4.21 13.13 -12.73
N SER A 333 -3.95 14.42 -12.52
CA SER A 333 -3.48 14.96 -11.24
C SER A 333 -4.48 14.72 -10.11
N GLN A 334 -5.78 14.92 -10.34
CA GLN A 334 -6.84 14.64 -9.36
C GLN A 334 -6.92 13.14 -9.06
N SER A 335 -6.81 12.29 -10.09
CA SER A 335 -6.80 10.84 -9.91
C SER A 335 -5.61 10.36 -9.07
N VAL A 336 -4.42 10.93 -9.28
CA VAL A 336 -3.23 10.64 -8.46
C VAL A 336 -3.44 11.06 -7.00
N VAL A 337 -4.02 12.23 -6.75
CA VAL A 337 -4.32 12.71 -5.39
C VAL A 337 -5.22 11.73 -4.64
N TRP A 338 -6.34 11.33 -5.26
CA TRP A 338 -7.29 10.41 -4.64
C TRP A 338 -6.72 9.00 -4.49
N LEU A 339 -5.92 8.53 -5.44
CA LEU A 339 -5.19 7.25 -5.30
C LEU A 339 -4.28 7.25 -4.07
N VAL A 340 -3.50 8.33 -3.86
CA VAL A 340 -2.62 8.45 -2.69
C VAL A 340 -3.42 8.49 -1.39
N ALA A 341 -4.52 9.25 -1.36
CA ALA A 341 -5.36 9.37 -0.17
C ALA A 341 -6.02 8.03 0.21
N LEU A 342 -6.63 7.34 -0.76
CA LEU A 342 -7.25 6.02 -0.56
C LEU A 342 -6.20 4.96 -0.21
N GLY A 343 -5.04 4.97 -0.88
CA GLY A 343 -3.94 4.06 -0.59
C GLY A 343 -3.40 4.23 0.83
N ALA A 344 -3.24 5.46 1.31
CA ALA A 344 -2.83 5.75 2.68
C ALA A 344 -3.86 5.26 3.72
N ALA A 345 -5.15 5.39 3.42
CA ALA A 345 -6.20 4.90 4.31
C ALA A 345 -6.29 3.35 4.34
N LEU A 346 -6.19 2.69 3.19
CA LEU A 346 -6.10 1.22 3.11
C LEU A 346 -4.88 0.69 3.88
N TRP A 347 -3.74 1.38 3.77
CA TRP A 347 -2.55 1.11 4.57
C TRP A 347 -2.83 1.25 6.08
N ALA A 348 -3.51 2.32 6.50
CA ALA A 348 -3.82 2.56 7.91
C ALA A 348 -4.75 1.48 8.50
N VAL A 349 -5.77 1.04 7.75
CA VAL A 349 -6.65 -0.08 8.13
C VAL A 349 -5.84 -1.38 8.27
N GLY A 350 -4.97 -1.67 7.31
CA GLY A 350 -4.03 -2.80 7.40
C GLY A 350 -3.14 -2.73 8.65
N ALA A 351 -2.65 -1.53 8.99
CA ALA A 351 -1.77 -1.31 10.13
C ALA A 351 -2.45 -1.50 11.50
N VAL A 352 -3.72 -1.07 11.67
CA VAL A 352 -4.44 -1.26 12.95
C VAL A 352 -4.81 -2.72 13.20
N MET A 353 -5.15 -3.49 12.15
CA MET A 353 -5.47 -4.92 12.27
C MET A 353 -4.28 -5.79 12.70
N GLN A 354 -3.06 -5.24 12.70
CA GLN A 354 -1.84 -5.90 13.18
C GLN A 354 -1.15 -5.13 14.30
N GLY A 355 -1.85 -4.19 14.96
CA GLY A 355 -1.34 -3.47 16.12
C GLY A 355 -0.17 -2.52 15.86
N ARG A 356 0.09 -2.17 14.58
CA ARG A 356 1.13 -1.17 14.23
C ARG A 356 0.65 0.27 14.45
N LEU A 357 -0.64 0.52 14.30
CA LEU A 357 -1.31 1.78 14.63
C LEU A 357 -2.46 1.53 15.62
N GLY A 358 -2.74 2.50 16.48
CA GLY A 358 -3.97 2.60 17.25
C GLY A 358 -5.11 3.25 16.46
N MET A 359 -6.34 3.14 16.96
CA MET A 359 -7.53 3.68 16.28
C MET A 359 -7.46 5.19 16.03
N LEU A 360 -6.98 5.98 17.00
CA LEU A 360 -6.81 7.42 16.83
C LEU A 360 -5.72 7.78 15.81
N GLU A 361 -4.67 6.96 15.67
CA GLU A 361 -3.65 7.16 14.65
C GLU A 361 -4.22 6.92 13.24
N VAL A 362 -5.09 5.91 13.08
CA VAL A 362 -5.79 5.66 11.81
C VAL A 362 -6.68 6.84 11.45
N LEU A 363 -7.54 7.30 12.37
CA LEU A 363 -8.41 8.45 12.13
C LEU A 363 -7.62 9.71 11.76
N LEU A 364 -6.46 9.93 12.41
CA LEU A 364 -5.57 11.04 12.08
C LEU A 364 -5.04 10.94 10.64
N VAL A 365 -4.57 9.75 10.23
CA VAL A 365 -4.07 9.51 8.87
C VAL A 365 -5.18 9.70 7.83
N GLU A 366 -6.37 9.17 8.09
CA GLU A 366 -7.53 9.29 7.20
C GLU A 366 -8.01 10.76 7.08
N ALA A 367 -8.12 11.48 8.20
CA ALA A 367 -8.48 12.90 8.19
C ALA A 367 -7.43 13.75 7.46
N ALA A 368 -6.13 13.47 7.65
CA ALA A 368 -5.05 14.13 6.94
C ALA A 368 -5.08 13.86 5.42
N ALA A 369 -5.32 12.61 5.03
CA ALA A 369 -5.45 12.20 3.64
C ALA A 369 -6.65 12.91 2.97
N LEU A 370 -7.81 12.94 3.63
CA LEU A 370 -9.00 13.64 3.16
C LEU A 370 -8.81 15.15 3.11
N ALA A 371 -8.19 15.76 4.12
CA ALA A 371 -7.87 17.19 4.13
C ALA A 371 -7.00 17.57 2.92
N THR A 372 -6.00 16.74 2.62
CA THR A 372 -5.10 16.93 1.47
C THR A 372 -5.85 16.75 0.14
N ALA A 373 -6.63 15.67 0.00
CA ALA A 373 -7.34 15.37 -1.23
C ALA A 373 -8.41 16.42 -1.57
N THR A 374 -9.22 16.78 -0.58
CA THR A 374 -10.28 17.79 -0.73
C THR A 374 -9.73 19.18 -1.03
N ALA A 375 -8.56 19.56 -0.49
CA ALA A 375 -7.90 20.81 -0.85
C ALA A 375 -7.45 20.82 -2.31
N ALA A 376 -6.79 19.74 -2.74
CA ALA A 376 -6.22 19.64 -4.08
C ALA A 376 -7.29 19.50 -5.17
N ASP A 377 -8.45 18.94 -4.83
CA ASP A 377 -9.61 18.79 -5.72
C ASP A 377 -10.59 19.99 -5.66
N GLY A 378 -10.31 21.00 -4.82
CA GLY A 378 -11.14 22.21 -4.70
C GLY A 378 -12.46 22.00 -3.95
N MET A 379 -12.60 20.91 -3.18
CA MET A 379 -13.79 20.62 -2.36
C MET A 379 -13.75 21.41 -1.04
N ILE A 380 -13.95 22.72 -1.13
CA ILE A 380 -13.70 23.68 -0.03
C ILE A 380 -14.46 23.34 1.26
N GLU A 381 -15.74 22.96 1.19
CA GLU A 381 -16.53 22.68 2.39
C GLU A 381 -16.04 21.44 3.14
N LEU A 382 -15.68 20.35 2.44
CA LEU A 382 -15.09 19.18 3.07
C LEU A 382 -13.69 19.48 3.61
N HIS A 383 -12.90 20.28 2.87
CA HIS A 383 -11.57 20.69 3.33
C HIS A 383 -11.64 21.46 4.65
N ARG A 384 -12.62 22.36 4.81
CA ARG A 384 -12.86 23.10 6.07
C ARG A 384 -13.19 22.21 7.26
N VAL A 385 -13.71 21.01 7.02
CA VAL A 385 -13.98 20.01 8.07
C VAL A 385 -12.72 19.19 8.37
N PHE A 386 -12.13 18.57 7.34
CA PHE A 386 -11.04 17.61 7.55
C PHE A 386 -9.74 18.25 7.99
N LYS A 387 -9.44 19.48 7.53
CA LYS A 387 -8.19 20.17 7.87
C LYS A 387 -8.03 20.40 9.38
N PRO A 388 -8.98 21.04 10.09
CA PRO A 388 -8.91 21.15 11.54
C PRO A 388 -9.12 19.81 12.25
N LEU A 389 -9.96 18.91 11.73
CA LEU A 389 -10.20 17.60 12.34
C LEU A 389 -8.91 16.79 12.49
N ALA A 390 -8.02 16.79 11.48
CA ALA A 390 -6.73 16.13 11.56
C ALA A 390 -5.91 16.63 12.77
N MET A 391 -5.84 17.95 12.97
CA MET A 391 -5.10 18.50 14.12
C MET A 391 -5.79 18.25 15.47
N VAL A 392 -7.12 18.25 15.52
CA VAL A 392 -7.87 17.86 16.71
C VAL A 392 -7.58 16.40 17.09
N LEU A 393 -7.53 15.50 16.10
CA LEU A 393 -7.18 14.09 16.31
C LEU A 393 -5.73 13.91 16.76
N ALA A 394 -4.81 14.71 16.24
CA ALA A 394 -3.42 14.74 16.73
C ALA A 394 -3.34 15.15 18.21
N ILE A 395 -4.10 16.17 18.63
CA ILE A 395 -4.17 16.61 20.02
C ILE A 395 -4.82 15.52 20.90
N ALA A 396 -5.93 14.94 20.45
CA ALA A 396 -6.61 13.84 21.16
C ALA A 396 -5.69 12.62 21.32
N LEU A 397 -4.92 12.28 20.29
CA LEU A 397 -3.93 11.21 20.34
C LEU A 397 -2.88 11.47 21.41
N VAL A 398 -2.32 12.69 21.50
CA VAL A 398 -1.36 13.04 22.56
C VAL A 398 -2.00 12.99 23.94
N ALA A 399 -3.22 13.53 24.09
CA ALA A 399 -3.94 13.55 25.36
C ALA A 399 -4.37 12.16 25.84
N SER A 400 -4.57 11.20 24.92
CA SER A 400 -4.93 9.82 25.24
C SER A 400 -3.78 8.96 25.77
N ARG A 401 -2.54 9.49 25.76
CA ARG A 401 -1.36 8.70 26.16
C ARG A 401 -1.32 8.46 27.67
N PRO A 402 -0.90 7.25 28.10
CA PRO A 402 -0.58 7.02 29.50
C PRO A 402 0.41 8.05 30.03
N GLY A 403 0.19 8.55 31.24
CA GLY A 403 1.09 9.52 31.87
C GLY A 403 1.03 10.95 31.33
N TRP A 404 0.09 11.28 30.42
CA TRP A 404 -0.16 12.65 29.96
C TRP A 404 -0.35 13.62 31.13
N MET A 405 0.39 14.73 31.12
CA MET A 405 0.48 15.76 32.15
C MET A 405 0.97 15.28 33.53
N ARG A 406 1.30 13.99 33.68
CA ARG A 406 1.75 13.39 34.95
C ARG A 406 3.25 13.12 34.97
N GLN A 407 3.83 12.63 33.88
CA GLN A 407 5.26 12.27 33.83
C GLN A 407 6.18 13.48 33.57
N ASP A 408 5.92 14.26 32.52
CA ASP A 408 6.69 15.46 32.19
C ASP A 408 5.73 16.55 31.68
N ARG A 409 5.15 17.29 32.64
CA ARG A 409 4.16 18.33 32.36
C ARG A 409 4.72 19.45 31.49
N ALA A 410 5.99 19.81 31.69
CA ALA A 410 6.63 20.87 30.90
C ALA A 410 6.82 20.44 29.43
N PHE A 411 7.09 19.17 29.17
CA PHE A 411 7.14 18.61 27.82
C PHE A 411 5.76 18.59 27.17
N ASP A 412 4.75 18.07 27.89
CA ASP A 412 3.37 17.96 27.38
C ASP A 412 2.77 19.32 27.02
N LEU A 413 3.01 20.34 27.85
CA LEU A 413 2.52 21.70 27.59
C LEU A 413 3.16 22.30 26.33
N LYS A 414 4.46 22.07 26.07
CA LYS A 414 5.13 22.56 24.86
C LYS A 414 4.58 21.88 23.60
N LEU A 415 4.37 20.56 23.65
CA LEU A 415 3.79 19.80 22.55
C LEU A 415 2.34 20.23 22.27
N LEU A 416 1.52 20.34 23.33
CA LEU A 416 0.15 20.80 23.20
C LEU A 416 0.07 22.23 22.64
N ALA A 417 0.91 23.14 23.13
CA ALA A 417 1.00 24.51 22.62
C ALA A 417 1.36 24.52 21.13
N ALA A 418 2.37 23.74 20.71
CA ALA A 418 2.74 23.62 19.30
C ALA A 418 1.57 23.15 18.43
N LEU A 419 0.85 22.10 18.86
CA LEU A 419 -0.29 21.56 18.11
C LEU A 419 -1.49 22.52 18.05
N LEU A 420 -1.80 23.22 19.15
CA LEU A 420 -2.86 24.24 19.18
C LEU A 420 -2.52 25.43 18.28
N LEU A 421 -1.25 25.84 18.25
CA LEU A 421 -0.77 26.90 17.36
C LEU A 421 -0.79 26.47 15.89
N CYS A 422 -0.45 25.22 15.58
CA CYS A 422 -0.64 24.65 14.24
C CYS A 422 -2.12 24.63 13.83
N LEU A 423 -3.03 24.20 14.72
CA LEU A 423 -4.47 24.22 14.47
C LEU A 423 -4.98 25.66 14.24
N ALA A 424 -4.55 26.62 15.05
CA ALA A 424 -4.91 28.03 14.87
C ALA A 424 -4.37 28.56 13.53
N GLY A 425 -3.13 28.23 13.18
CA GLY A 425 -2.54 28.54 11.89
C GLY A 425 -3.34 27.97 10.72
N ASP A 426 -3.73 26.70 10.80
CA ASP A 426 -4.57 26.04 9.80
C ASP A 426 -5.91 26.74 9.61
N VAL A 427 -6.58 27.11 10.71
CA VAL A 427 -7.87 27.84 10.69
C VAL A 427 -7.70 29.23 10.08
N PHE A 428 -6.69 30.01 10.49
CA PHE A 428 -6.46 31.33 9.93
C PHE A 428 -6.15 31.27 8.43
N LEU A 429 -5.32 30.32 7.99
CA LEU A 429 -4.99 30.19 6.56
C LEU A 429 -6.16 29.67 5.69
N MET A 430 -7.23 29.14 6.29
CA MET A 430 -8.45 28.77 5.55
C MET A 430 -9.41 29.95 5.34
N LEU A 431 -9.34 30.98 6.18
CA LEU A 431 -10.24 32.12 6.13
C LEU A 431 -9.70 33.19 5.17
N PRO A 432 -10.57 33.95 4.48
CA PRO A 432 -10.14 35.10 3.69
C PRO A 432 -9.64 36.22 4.62
N GLY A 433 -8.39 36.66 4.45
CA GLY A 433 -7.82 37.82 5.16
C GLY A 433 -6.70 37.54 6.17
N PRO A 434 -6.85 36.63 7.16
CA PRO A 434 -5.90 36.49 8.26
C PRO A 434 -4.63 35.66 7.90
N PHE A 435 -3.97 36.01 6.80
CA PHE A 435 -2.71 35.38 6.39
C PHE A 435 -1.58 35.59 7.41
N ILE A 436 -1.38 36.84 7.85
CA ILE A 436 -0.31 37.18 8.83
C ILE A 436 -0.55 36.49 10.18
N PRO A 437 -1.76 36.53 10.78
CA PRO A 437 -2.05 35.73 11.97
C PRO A 437 -1.77 34.23 11.81
N GLY A 438 -2.07 33.66 10.64
CA GLY A 438 -1.74 32.26 10.32
C GLY A 438 -0.24 32.01 10.34
N LEU A 439 0.54 32.85 9.66
CA LEU A 439 2.00 32.76 9.63
C LEU A 439 2.62 32.91 11.03
N VAL A 440 2.15 33.87 11.83
CA VAL A 440 2.61 34.08 13.21
C VAL A 440 2.30 32.86 14.08
N SER A 441 1.12 32.25 13.90
CA SER A 441 0.74 31.04 14.64
C SER A 441 1.70 29.88 14.36
N PHE A 442 2.04 29.62 13.09
CA PHE A 442 3.02 28.60 12.74
C PHE A 442 4.44 28.93 13.21
N LEU A 443 4.86 30.20 13.15
CA LEU A 443 6.16 30.63 13.69
C LEU A 443 6.28 30.31 15.19
N CYS A 444 5.23 30.64 15.95
CA CYS A 444 5.16 30.31 17.37
C CYS A 444 5.14 28.79 17.60
N ALA A 445 4.45 28.02 16.76
CA ALA A 445 4.45 26.56 16.83
C ALA A 445 5.86 25.99 16.64
N HIS A 446 6.63 26.52 15.67
CA HIS A 446 8.02 26.12 15.42
C HIS A 446 8.94 26.42 16.59
N LEU A 447 8.75 27.57 17.26
CA LEU A 447 9.47 27.89 18.49
C LEU A 447 9.13 26.91 19.63
N CYS A 448 7.85 26.53 19.78
CA CYS A 448 7.44 25.52 20.74
C CYS A 448 8.07 24.15 20.43
N TYR A 449 8.10 23.73 19.16
CA TYR A 449 8.76 22.50 18.74
C TYR A 449 10.28 22.54 18.95
N LEU A 450 10.93 23.65 18.63
CA LEU A 450 12.37 23.83 18.87
C LEU A 450 12.70 23.70 20.37
N ALA A 451 11.91 24.35 21.22
CA ALA A 451 12.06 24.26 22.68
C ALA A 451 11.78 22.83 23.19
N LEU A 452 10.79 22.14 22.62
CA LEU A 452 10.46 20.76 22.93
C LEU A 452 11.61 19.80 22.55
N PHE A 453 12.16 19.91 21.34
CA PHE A 453 13.23 19.04 20.83
C PHE A 453 14.58 19.28 21.53
N ARG A 454 14.75 20.45 22.15
CA ARG A 454 15.90 20.74 23.01
C ARG A 454 15.80 20.10 24.39
N GLN A 455 14.60 19.73 24.87
CA GLN A 455 14.44 19.26 26.25
C GLN A 455 15.30 18.01 26.53
N GLY A 456 16.21 18.12 27.50
CA GLY A 456 17.15 17.06 27.86
C GLY A 456 18.28 16.84 26.85
N GLN A 457 18.47 17.72 25.86
CA GLN A 457 19.46 17.59 24.79
C GLN A 457 20.31 18.85 24.64
N PRO A 458 21.57 18.73 24.16
CA PRO A 458 22.37 19.89 23.80
C PRO A 458 21.72 20.69 22.65
N TRP A 459 21.93 22.01 22.66
CA TRP A 459 21.58 22.85 21.52
C TRP A 459 22.42 22.46 20.30
N PHE A 460 21.74 22.14 19.21
CA PHE A 460 22.34 21.85 17.91
C PHE A 460 23.48 20.84 17.97
N ALA A 461 23.23 19.69 18.62
CA ALA A 461 24.22 18.64 18.88
C ALA A 461 24.99 18.18 17.61
N SER A 462 24.38 18.29 16.42
CA SER A 462 25.05 18.06 15.14
C SER A 462 25.31 19.38 14.42
N ARG A 463 26.59 19.80 14.37
CA ARG A 463 27.01 20.98 13.60
C ARG A 463 26.77 20.83 12.10
N ARG A 464 26.87 19.60 11.58
CA ARG A 464 26.56 19.29 10.18
C ARG A 464 25.08 19.49 9.87
N ALA A 465 24.20 19.06 10.77
CA ALA A 465 22.76 19.27 10.62
C ALA A 465 22.42 20.76 10.64
N LEU A 466 22.99 21.51 11.59
CA LEU A 466 22.81 22.96 11.67
C LEU A 466 23.28 23.67 10.40
N ALA A 467 24.48 23.37 9.92
CA ALA A 467 24.99 23.96 8.69
C ALA A 467 24.11 23.59 7.47
N GLY A 468 23.67 22.34 7.37
CA GLY A 468 22.84 21.85 6.28
C GLY A 468 21.46 22.52 6.21
N THR A 469 20.75 22.62 7.33
CA THR A 469 19.41 23.25 7.33
C THR A 469 19.48 24.76 7.18
N LEU A 470 20.50 25.43 7.74
CA LEU A 470 20.72 26.86 7.52
C LEU A 470 21.09 27.15 6.06
N ALA A 471 21.94 26.34 5.44
CA ALA A 471 22.26 26.48 4.02
C ALA A 471 21.00 26.32 3.15
N ALA A 472 20.16 25.33 3.45
CA ALA A 472 18.88 25.16 2.77
C ALA A 472 17.97 26.39 2.95
N ALA A 473 17.87 26.95 4.16
CA ALA A 473 17.09 28.16 4.41
C ALA A 473 17.64 29.40 3.68
N VAL A 474 18.96 29.56 3.60
CA VAL A 474 19.59 30.65 2.84
C VAL A 474 19.30 30.52 1.34
N VAL A 475 19.44 29.32 0.78
CA VAL A 475 19.10 29.05 -0.63
C VAL A 475 17.63 29.36 -0.90
N MET A 476 16.73 28.87 -0.04
CA MET A 476 15.30 29.15 -0.15
C MET A 476 15.00 30.64 -0.04
N TYR A 477 15.60 31.35 0.92
CA TYR A 477 15.42 32.78 1.08
C TYR A 477 15.93 33.55 -0.14
N ALA A 478 17.09 33.18 -0.69
CA ALA A 478 17.63 33.81 -1.90
C ALA A 478 16.72 33.66 -3.12
N ILE A 479 16.04 32.51 -3.26
CA ILE A 479 15.02 32.29 -4.31
C ILE A 479 13.82 33.23 -4.12
N LEU A 480 13.38 33.43 -2.87
CA LEU A 480 12.19 34.24 -2.57
C LEU A 480 12.49 35.74 -2.57
N PHE A 481 13.69 36.16 -2.16
CA PHE A 481 14.06 37.55 -1.91
C PHE A 481 13.67 38.55 -3.01
N PRO A 482 13.89 38.27 -4.31
CA PRO A 482 13.52 39.19 -5.40
C PRO A 482 12.02 39.47 -5.49
N HIS A 483 11.19 38.61 -4.90
CA HIS A 483 9.73 38.64 -5.00
C HIS A 483 9.05 39.18 -3.73
N LEU A 484 9.82 39.54 -2.70
CA LEU A 484 9.31 39.98 -1.40
C LEU A 484 9.42 41.50 -1.24
N GLY A 485 8.36 42.14 -0.77
CA GLY A 485 8.42 43.53 -0.29
C GLY A 485 9.22 43.65 1.01
N PRO A 486 9.66 44.87 1.41
CA PRO A 486 10.60 45.07 2.52
C PRO A 486 10.18 44.45 3.87
N VAL A 487 8.89 44.55 4.22
CA VAL A 487 8.37 43.96 5.47
C VAL A 487 8.39 42.43 5.40
N LEU A 488 8.02 41.85 4.25
CA LEU A 488 8.01 40.41 4.05
C LEU A 488 9.42 39.83 3.97
N GLN A 489 10.42 40.58 3.49
CA GLN A 489 11.82 40.16 3.49
C GLN A 489 12.31 39.84 4.90
N VAL A 490 11.98 40.68 5.88
CA VAL A 490 12.36 40.46 7.29
C VAL A 490 11.55 39.30 7.89
N ALA A 491 10.24 39.30 7.66
CA ALA A 491 9.35 38.26 8.22
C ALA A 491 9.70 36.85 7.70
N VAL A 492 9.91 36.69 6.40
CA VAL A 492 10.26 35.42 5.77
C VAL A 492 11.66 34.97 6.19
N ALA A 493 12.64 35.89 6.32
CA ALA A 493 13.97 35.55 6.83
C ALA A 493 13.92 35.00 8.26
N ALA A 494 13.21 35.69 9.15
CA ALA A 494 13.03 35.25 10.54
C ALA A 494 12.34 33.89 10.61
N TYR A 495 11.30 33.69 9.79
CA TYR A 495 10.57 32.43 9.71
C TYR A 495 11.45 31.28 9.20
N ALA A 496 12.16 31.49 8.09
CA ALA A 496 13.07 30.51 7.49
C ALA A 496 14.20 30.12 8.45
N LEU A 497 14.71 31.07 9.24
CA LEU A 497 15.68 30.79 10.28
C LEU A 497 15.10 29.89 11.38
N VAL A 498 13.94 30.23 11.94
CA VAL A 498 13.33 29.46 13.04
C VAL A 498 13.04 28.03 12.63
N ILE A 499 12.45 27.80 11.45
CA ILE A 499 12.14 26.44 10.99
C ILE A 499 13.41 25.62 10.70
N ALA A 500 14.47 26.26 10.18
CA ALA A 500 15.76 25.61 9.97
C ALA A 500 16.44 25.22 11.29
N LEU A 501 16.34 26.06 12.32
CA LEU A 501 16.83 25.76 13.66
C LEU A 501 16.01 24.63 14.31
N MET A 502 14.68 24.63 14.15
CA MET A 502 13.82 23.53 14.59
C MET A 502 14.25 22.19 13.96
N ALA A 503 14.42 22.16 12.64
CA ALA A 503 14.88 20.97 11.93
C ALA A 503 16.29 20.53 12.36
N ALA A 504 17.23 21.48 12.51
CA ALA A 504 18.58 21.20 13.00
C ALA A 504 18.58 20.58 14.39
N GLN A 505 17.75 21.11 15.30
CA GLN A 505 17.63 20.60 16.67
C GLN A 505 17.04 19.18 16.67
N ALA A 506 16.03 18.91 15.84
CA ALA A 506 15.42 17.59 15.72
C ALA A 506 16.42 16.54 15.20
N ILE A 507 17.16 16.86 14.14
CA ILE A 507 18.22 16.00 13.59
C ILE A 507 19.34 15.82 14.62
N GLY A 508 19.76 16.90 15.28
CA GLY A 508 20.75 16.85 16.36
C GLY A 508 20.32 15.91 17.49
N ARG A 509 19.07 16.01 17.95
CA ARG A 509 18.47 15.10 18.93
C ARG A 509 18.54 13.64 18.46
N ALA A 510 18.24 13.36 17.19
CA ALA A 510 18.33 12.00 16.64
C ALA A 510 19.77 11.45 16.63
N THR A 511 20.78 12.30 16.40
CA THR A 511 22.19 11.85 16.45
C THR A 511 22.68 11.51 17.86
N VAL A 512 22.08 12.11 18.88
CA VAL A 512 22.38 11.84 20.30
C VAL A 512 21.63 10.61 20.78
N LEU A 513 20.30 10.57 20.58
CA LEU A 513 19.45 9.50 21.08
C LEU A 513 19.60 8.19 20.31
N ARG A 514 19.83 8.27 18.98
CA ARG A 514 20.03 7.13 18.07
C ARG A 514 18.92 6.07 18.14
N ASP A 515 17.72 6.46 18.50
CA ASP A 515 16.54 5.60 18.52
C ASP A 515 15.60 5.89 17.34
N PRO A 516 14.75 4.91 16.94
CA PRO A 516 13.83 5.08 15.82
C PRO A 516 12.82 6.21 16.00
N ALA A 517 12.43 6.53 17.24
CA ALA A 517 11.46 7.58 17.51
C ALA A 517 12.10 8.96 17.31
N ALA A 518 13.32 9.17 17.79
CA ALA A 518 14.09 10.37 17.53
C ALA A 518 14.33 10.58 16.03
N MET A 519 14.61 9.50 15.29
CA MET A 519 14.69 9.54 13.83
C MET A 519 13.35 9.94 13.19
N GLY A 520 12.22 9.36 13.65
CA GLY A 520 10.89 9.72 13.19
C GLY A 520 10.57 11.21 13.37
N VAL A 521 10.93 11.79 14.52
CA VAL A 521 10.79 13.24 14.77
C VAL A 521 11.68 14.06 13.84
N ALA A 522 12.92 13.65 13.61
CA ALA A 522 13.84 14.34 12.71
C ALA A 522 13.32 14.35 11.26
N VAL A 523 12.86 13.20 10.77
CA VAL A 523 12.24 13.08 9.44
C VAL A 523 10.99 13.95 9.37
N GLY A 524 10.14 13.93 10.40
CA GLY A 524 8.97 14.79 10.50
C GLY A 524 9.31 16.28 10.44
N ALA A 525 10.33 16.73 11.17
CA ALA A 525 10.78 18.12 11.14
C ALA A 525 11.31 18.56 9.76
N VAL A 526 11.98 17.66 9.03
CA VAL A 526 12.41 17.91 7.64
C VAL A 526 11.21 18.01 6.71
N PHE A 527 10.20 17.15 6.85
CA PHE A 527 8.95 17.27 6.08
C PHE A 527 8.20 18.57 6.38
N PHE A 528 8.21 19.04 7.62
CA PHE A 528 7.61 20.33 7.96
C PHE A 528 8.35 21.48 7.26
N MET A 529 9.69 21.45 7.30
CA MET A 529 10.52 22.42 6.58
C MET A 529 10.26 22.41 5.07
N LEU A 530 10.09 21.22 4.48
CA LEU A 530 9.73 21.06 3.07
C LEU A 530 8.34 21.63 2.76
N SER A 531 7.34 21.39 3.61
CA SER A 531 5.99 21.92 3.43
C SER A 531 5.97 23.44 3.37
N ASP A 532 6.62 24.11 4.33
CA ASP A 532 6.65 25.57 4.40
C ASP A 532 7.48 26.17 3.26
N ALA A 533 8.55 25.49 2.82
CA ALA A 533 9.31 25.87 1.64
C ALA A 533 8.45 25.85 0.37
N LEU A 534 7.67 24.77 0.17
CA LEU A 534 6.74 24.64 -0.97
C LEU A 534 5.63 25.70 -0.91
N LEU A 535 5.07 25.95 0.28
CA LEU A 535 4.06 26.98 0.49
C LEU A 535 4.60 28.37 0.14
N ALA A 536 5.82 28.69 0.60
CA ALA A 536 6.46 29.97 0.35
C ALA A 536 6.79 30.18 -1.14
N ILE A 537 7.33 29.17 -1.83
CA ILE A 537 7.57 29.23 -3.29
C ILE A 537 6.24 29.48 -4.01
N ASN A 538 5.22 28.68 -3.72
CA ASN A 538 3.90 28.79 -4.36
C ASN A 538 3.26 30.16 -4.14
N ARG A 539 3.49 30.76 -2.97
CA ARG A 539 2.86 32.03 -2.58
C ARG A 539 3.59 33.26 -3.12
N PHE A 540 4.92 33.25 -3.10
CA PHE A 540 5.72 34.46 -3.34
C PHE A 540 6.51 34.42 -4.63
N ALA A 541 7.01 33.26 -5.07
CA ALA A 541 7.85 33.17 -6.25
C ALA A 541 7.05 32.81 -7.51
N GLN A 542 6.43 31.63 -7.51
CA GLN A 542 5.67 31.14 -8.66
C GLN A 542 4.67 30.05 -8.25
N PRO A 543 3.50 29.96 -8.90
CA PRO A 543 2.55 28.87 -8.66
C PRO A 543 3.18 27.50 -8.93
N LEU A 544 3.04 26.57 -7.99
CA LEU A 544 3.50 25.20 -8.15
C LEU A 544 2.37 24.29 -8.66
N PRO A 545 2.64 23.41 -9.64
CA PRO A 545 1.71 22.35 -9.99
C PRO A 545 1.38 21.50 -8.76
N MET A 546 0.09 21.22 -8.54
CA MET A 546 -0.38 20.43 -7.39
C MET A 546 0.06 20.98 -6.03
N ALA A 547 0.28 22.30 -5.90
CA ALA A 547 0.77 22.93 -4.67
C ALA A 547 0.01 22.51 -3.41
N GLN A 548 -1.33 22.51 -3.46
CA GLN A 548 -2.18 22.13 -2.32
C GLN A 548 -1.89 20.70 -1.84
N PHE A 549 -1.74 19.76 -2.78
CA PHE A 549 -1.39 18.39 -2.46
C PHE A 549 0.00 18.29 -1.85
N LEU A 550 1.02 18.88 -2.50
CA LEU A 550 2.41 18.77 -2.06
C LEU A 550 2.63 19.42 -0.68
N VAL A 551 2.06 20.59 -0.45
CA VAL A 551 2.16 21.31 0.83
C VAL A 551 1.47 20.52 1.95
N LEU A 552 0.20 20.12 1.76
CA LEU A 552 -0.55 19.45 2.82
C LEU A 552 -0.08 18.01 3.08
N ALA A 553 0.31 17.26 2.05
CA ALA A 553 0.86 15.92 2.23
C ALA A 553 2.14 15.95 3.08
N THR A 554 3.07 16.85 2.76
CA THR A 554 4.32 17.00 3.53
C THR A 554 4.06 17.53 4.95
N TYR A 555 3.11 18.46 5.12
CA TYR A 555 2.69 18.97 6.42
C TYR A 555 2.11 17.87 7.33
N TYR A 556 1.16 17.07 6.83
CA TYR A 556 0.54 16.05 7.66
C TYR A 556 1.46 14.86 7.92
N VAL A 557 2.33 14.50 6.98
CA VAL A 557 3.41 13.54 7.25
C VAL A 557 4.30 14.04 8.39
N ALA A 558 4.64 15.34 8.40
CA ALA A 558 5.39 15.95 9.50
C ALA A 558 4.66 15.81 10.84
N GLN A 559 3.38 16.21 10.90
CA GLN A 559 2.58 16.15 12.14
C GLN A 559 2.42 14.72 12.65
N VAL A 560 2.07 13.77 11.79
CA VAL A 560 1.93 12.35 12.16
C VAL A 560 3.23 11.80 12.71
N LEU A 561 4.36 12.05 12.03
CA LEU A 561 5.67 11.56 12.47
C LEU A 561 6.12 12.20 13.79
N ILE A 562 5.96 13.51 13.95
CA ILE A 562 6.32 14.20 15.20
C ILE A 562 5.42 13.68 16.33
N VAL A 563 4.11 13.76 16.18
CA VAL A 563 3.15 13.37 17.23
C VAL A 563 3.39 11.93 17.67
N ARG A 564 3.50 11.00 16.73
CA ARG A 564 3.69 9.57 17.01
C ARG A 564 4.99 9.27 17.76
N ASN A 565 6.08 9.99 17.44
CA ASN A 565 7.41 9.62 17.90
C ASN A 565 8.03 10.53 18.97
N VAL A 566 7.44 11.71 19.23
CA VAL A 566 8.07 12.72 20.11
C VAL A 566 8.22 12.25 21.56
N ARG A 567 7.22 11.53 22.08
CA ARG A 567 7.38 10.65 23.22
C ARG A 567 7.64 9.26 22.68
N GLY A 568 8.90 8.82 22.71
CA GLY A 568 9.22 7.47 22.31
C GLY A 568 8.37 6.51 23.14
N VAL A 569 7.47 5.76 22.48
CA VAL A 569 6.78 4.58 23.05
C VAL A 569 7.80 3.54 23.57
N GLY A 570 9.08 3.77 23.30
CA GLY A 570 10.19 2.88 23.55
C GLY A 570 10.93 2.96 24.89
N ALA A 571 10.65 3.91 25.78
CA ALA A 571 11.28 3.87 27.11
C ALA A 571 10.66 2.77 27.98
N GLU A 572 9.35 2.56 27.88
CA GLU A 572 8.63 1.55 28.68
C GLU A 572 8.49 0.21 27.92
N ARG A 573 8.22 0.24 26.61
CA ARG A 573 7.88 -0.98 25.84
C ARG A 573 9.08 -1.80 25.35
N TRP A 574 10.25 -1.18 25.11
CA TRP A 574 11.47 -1.93 24.75
C TRP A 574 12.21 -2.49 25.97
N GLY A 575 12.00 -1.92 27.16
CA GLY A 575 12.44 -2.51 28.42
C GLY A 575 11.71 -3.83 28.70
N GLU A 576 10.39 -3.85 28.50
CA GLU A 576 9.55 -5.05 28.66
C GLU A 576 9.79 -6.11 27.57
N LEU A 577 10.06 -5.71 26.33
CA LEU A 577 10.39 -6.67 25.25
C LEU A 577 11.80 -7.27 25.38
N ARG A 578 12.73 -6.60 26.09
CA ARG A 578 14.03 -7.18 26.44
C ARG A 578 13.97 -8.07 27.69
N SER A 579 13.06 -7.81 28.62
CA SER A 579 12.88 -8.65 29.82
C SER A 579 12.04 -9.91 29.56
N THR A 580 11.36 -10.00 28.41
CA THR A 580 10.49 -11.13 28.04
C THR A 580 11.02 -12.02 26.91
N GLN A 581 12.24 -11.76 26.40
CA GLN A 581 12.92 -12.78 25.61
C GLN A 581 13.52 -13.85 26.54
N PRO A 582 13.13 -15.13 26.41
CA PRO A 582 13.85 -16.19 27.11
C PRO A 582 15.28 -16.18 26.56
N THR A 583 16.25 -15.90 27.43
CA THR A 583 17.66 -16.13 27.11
C THR A 583 17.79 -17.59 26.71
N SER A 584 18.27 -17.82 25.48
CA SER A 584 18.44 -19.14 24.86
C SER A 584 19.43 -20.07 25.60
N ALA A 585 19.94 -19.65 26.75
CA ALA A 585 20.74 -20.47 27.65
C ALA A 585 19.90 -21.33 28.60
N ALA A 586 18.64 -20.97 28.88
CA ALA A 586 17.84 -21.68 29.88
C ALA A 586 17.10 -22.93 29.34
N SER A 587 16.87 -23.05 28.02
CA SER A 587 16.26 -24.26 27.44
C SER A 587 17.25 -25.38 27.12
N ALA A 588 18.56 -25.09 27.09
CA ALA A 588 19.61 -26.09 26.90
C ALA A 588 19.94 -26.87 28.19
N ALA A 589 19.69 -26.29 29.37
CA ALA A 589 20.01 -26.92 30.65
C ALA A 589 19.01 -28.00 31.08
N ASN A 590 17.74 -27.93 30.63
CA ASN A 590 16.70 -28.90 31.02
C ASN A 590 16.58 -30.12 30.07
N ALA A 591 17.25 -30.12 28.92
CA ALA A 591 17.29 -31.28 28.01
C ALA A 591 18.48 -32.22 28.28
N ALA A 592 19.44 -31.81 29.10
CA ALA A 592 20.64 -32.59 29.42
C ALA A 592 20.47 -33.52 30.65
N ASN A 593 19.38 -33.40 31.42
CA ASN A 593 19.19 -34.12 32.68
C ASN A 593 18.17 -35.28 32.63
N ALA A 594 17.76 -35.72 31.43
CA ALA A 594 16.78 -36.79 31.24
C ALA A 594 17.35 -38.04 30.54
N ARG A 595 18.65 -38.32 30.73
CA ARG A 595 19.26 -39.62 30.44
C ARG A 595 20.12 -40.03 31.63
N VAL A 596 20.23 -41.35 31.86
CA VAL A 596 20.82 -42.04 33.04
C VAL A 596 19.73 -42.26 34.11
N THR A 597 19.14 -43.43 34.35
CA THR A 597 19.62 -44.84 34.47
C THR A 597 18.42 -45.74 34.90
N PRO A 598 18.60 -47.08 35.00
CA PRO A 598 18.75 -48.11 33.98
C PRO A 598 17.39 -48.67 33.49
#